data_AF-A0A316RFJ5-F1
#
_entry.id   AF-A0A316RFJ5-F1
#
_cell.length_a   1.000
_cell.length_b   1.000
_cell.length_c   1.000
_cell.angle_alpha   90.00
_cell.angle_beta   90.00
_cell.angle_gamma   90.00
#
_symmetry.space_group_name_H-M   'P 1'
#
loop_
_entity.id
_entity.type
_entity.pdbx_description
1 polymer ?
#
loop_
_entity_poly.entity_id
_entity_poly.type
_entity_poly.pdbx_seq_one_letter_code
_entity_poly.pdbx_strand_id
1 'polypeptide(L)'
;MNEYAFEVIKNINLELTTGAWGLVKDVDNTATCLGTDEDVALPGHWAYFYVDKYMILPYLDDIEPTMVLPLSENRGGALRLYKLD
;
A
#
# COMPACT_ATOMS: atom_id res chain seq x y z
N MET A 1 -0.56 -18.26 -3.38
CA MET A 1 -0.62 -17.06 -2.53
C MET A 1 0.18 -17.39 -1.28
N ASN A 2 1.19 -16.59 -0.97
CA ASN A 2 2.02 -16.79 0.23
C ASN A 2 1.10 -16.67 1.48
N GLU A 3 1.16 -17.64 2.40
CA GLU A 3 0.32 -17.63 3.63
C GLU A 3 0.53 -16.34 4.43
N TYR A 4 1.74 -15.81 4.41
CA TYR A 4 2.09 -14.55 5.04
C TYR A 4 1.32 -13.36 4.45
N ALA A 5 1.25 -13.28 3.12
CA ALA A 5 0.50 -12.23 2.43
C ALA A 5 -1.00 -12.29 2.78
N PHE A 6 -1.55 -13.50 2.95
CA PHE A 6 -2.95 -13.68 3.35
C PHE A 6 -3.21 -13.25 4.80
N GLU A 7 -2.32 -13.57 5.74
CA GLU A 7 -2.45 -13.10 7.14
C GLU A 7 -2.33 -11.59 7.26
N VAL A 8 -1.40 -10.97 6.53
CA VAL A 8 -1.23 -9.51 6.47
C VAL A 8 -2.53 -8.86 5.98
N ILE A 9 -3.06 -9.31 4.83
CA ILE A 9 -4.34 -8.83 4.25
C ILE A 9 -5.51 -9.02 5.23
N LYS A 10 -5.60 -10.18 5.90
CA LYS A 10 -6.67 -10.51 6.85
C LYS A 10 -6.65 -9.61 8.09
N ASN A 11 -5.47 -9.39 8.67
CA ASN A 11 -5.31 -8.55 9.86
C ASN A 11 -5.61 -7.09 9.55
N ILE A 12 -5.21 -6.62 8.37
CA ILE A 12 -5.48 -5.26 7.91
C ILE A 12 -6.97 -5.01 7.67
N ASN A 13 -7.68 -5.99 7.10
CA ASN A 13 -9.12 -5.88 6.86
C ASN A 13 -9.94 -5.76 8.18
N LEU A 14 -9.35 -6.12 9.32
CA LEU A 14 -9.97 -5.99 10.64
C LEU A 14 -9.74 -4.61 11.27
N GLU A 15 -8.64 -3.93 10.96
CA GLU A 15 -8.25 -2.66 11.61
C GLU A 15 -8.53 -1.41 10.78
N LEU A 16 -8.54 -1.51 9.45
CA LEU A 16 -8.67 -0.33 8.59
C LEU A 16 -10.09 -0.17 8.03
N THR A 17 -10.58 1.07 8.08
CA THR A 17 -11.79 1.48 7.36
C THR A 17 -11.56 1.37 5.85
N THR A 18 -12.63 1.01 5.14
CA THR A 18 -12.67 0.86 3.68
C THR A 18 -12.08 2.11 3.01
N GLY A 19 -10.96 1.94 2.30
CA GLY A 19 -10.29 3.01 1.52
C GLY A 19 -8.88 3.37 1.95
N ALA A 20 -8.41 2.97 3.14
CA ALA A 20 -7.04 3.24 3.61
C ALA A 20 -5.97 2.27 3.03
N TRP A 21 -6.40 1.17 2.43
CA TRP A 21 -5.52 0.18 1.81
C TRP A 21 -6.26 -0.56 0.69
N GLY A 22 -5.54 -1.37 -0.09
CA GLY A 22 -6.15 -2.26 -1.07
C GLY A 22 -5.14 -3.16 -1.78
N LEU A 23 -5.68 -3.95 -2.70
CA LEU A 23 -4.92 -4.86 -3.55
C LEU A 23 -5.05 -4.43 -5.00
N VAL A 24 -3.94 -4.44 -5.72
CA VAL A 24 -3.89 -4.16 -7.15
C VAL A 24 -3.08 -5.22 -7.87
N LYS A 25 -3.39 -5.37 -9.15
CA LYS A 25 -2.65 -6.23 -10.05
C LYS A 25 -2.31 -5.44 -11.30
N ASP A 26 -1.04 -5.50 -11.72
CA ASP A 26 -0.54 -4.90 -12.95
C ASP A 26 -0.95 -3.43 -13.10
N VAL A 27 -0.38 -2.55 -12.27
CA VAL A 27 -0.63 -1.10 -12.35
C VAL A 27 0.37 -0.46 -13.30
N ASP A 28 -0.11 0.08 -14.42
CA ASP A 28 0.77 0.76 -15.38
C ASP A 28 1.17 2.18 -14.92
N ASN A 29 0.31 2.85 -14.14
CA ASN A 29 0.51 4.23 -13.73
C ASN A 29 0.00 4.51 -12.30
N THR A 30 0.92 4.56 -11.33
CA THR A 30 0.58 4.80 -9.91
C THR A 30 0.01 6.19 -9.65
N ALA A 31 0.41 7.21 -10.41
CA ALA A 31 -0.08 8.57 -10.21
C ALA A 31 -1.58 8.67 -10.48
N THR A 32 -2.05 8.05 -11.57
CA THR A 32 -3.45 8.06 -11.98
C THR A 32 -4.30 7.08 -11.15
N CYS A 33 -3.75 5.90 -10.83
CA CYS A 33 -4.50 4.86 -10.13
C CYS A 33 -4.52 5.02 -8.61
N LEU A 34 -3.43 5.52 -8.02
CA LEU A 34 -3.20 5.56 -6.58
C LEU A 34 -2.91 6.98 -6.05
N GLY A 35 -2.78 7.99 -6.92
CA GLY A 35 -2.61 9.38 -6.50
C GLY A 35 -1.23 9.71 -5.93
N THR A 36 -0.20 8.97 -6.34
CA THR A 36 1.20 9.24 -6.03
C THR A 36 1.72 10.43 -6.85
N ASP A 37 2.74 11.12 -6.35
CA ASP A 37 3.40 12.19 -7.13
C ASP A 37 4.23 11.65 -8.29
N GLU A 38 4.78 10.45 -8.10
CA GLU A 38 5.58 9.77 -9.09
C GLU A 38 4.75 8.74 -9.85
N ASP A 39 5.04 8.62 -11.15
CA ASP A 39 4.46 7.62 -12.02
C ASP A 39 5.40 6.42 -12.14
N VAL A 40 4.99 5.31 -11.52
CA VAL A 40 5.75 4.06 -11.47
C VAL A 40 4.83 2.92 -11.89
N ALA A 41 5.35 1.99 -12.69
CA ALA A 41 4.63 0.77 -13.01
C ALA A 41 4.85 -0.30 -11.91
N LEU A 42 3.77 -0.94 -11.47
CA LEU A 42 3.76 -2.04 -10.50
C LEU A 42 3.26 -3.34 -11.18
N PRO A 43 4.13 -4.05 -11.92
CA PRO A 43 3.78 -5.34 -12.50
C PRO A 43 3.62 -6.40 -11.39
N GLY A 44 2.71 -7.35 -11.56
CA GLY A 44 2.42 -8.39 -10.58
C GLY A 44 1.35 -7.99 -9.57
N HIS A 45 1.38 -8.62 -8.39
CA HIS A 45 0.36 -8.41 -7.36
C HIS A 45 0.93 -7.58 -6.22
N TRP A 46 0.23 -6.52 -5.84
CA TRP A 46 0.69 -5.58 -4.84
C TRP A 46 -0.41 -5.26 -3.81
N ALA A 47 0.00 -5.08 -2.57
CA ALA A 47 -0.80 -4.42 -1.55
C ALA A 47 -0.32 -2.98 -1.38
N TYR A 48 -1.24 -2.04 -1.26
CA TYR A 48 -0.93 -0.64 -1.01
C TYR A 48 -1.60 -0.15 0.28
N PHE A 49 -0.93 0.77 0.97
CA PHE A 49 -1.40 1.40 2.20
C PHE A 49 -1.19 2.90 2.12
N TYR A 50 -2.27 3.65 2.28
CA TYR A 50 -2.20 5.09 2.50
C TYR A 50 -1.84 5.32 3.96
N VAL A 51 -0.58 5.67 4.21
CA VAL A 51 -0.07 5.92 5.56
C VAL A 51 0.12 7.41 5.72
N ASP A 52 -0.66 8.01 6.62
CA ASP A 52 -0.41 9.37 7.08
C ASP A 52 0.63 9.37 8.23
N LYS A 53 1.20 10.55 8.53
CA LYS A 53 2.24 10.69 9.57
C LYS A 53 1.81 10.35 11.00
N TYR A 54 0.51 10.20 11.24
CA TYR A 54 -0.12 9.89 12.53
C TYR A 54 -0.74 8.48 12.55
N MET A 55 -0.79 7.80 11.41
CA MET A 55 -1.31 6.44 11.30
C MET A 55 -0.25 5.46 11.80
N ILE A 56 -0.56 4.84 12.95
CA ILE A 56 0.26 3.79 13.55
C ILE A 56 -0.33 2.45 13.09
N LEU A 57 0.48 1.64 12.41
CA LEU A 57 0.11 0.30 11.95
C LEU A 57 1.14 -0.69 12.49
N PRO A 58 1.01 -1.16 13.75
CA PRO A 58 2.05 -1.92 14.43
C PRO A 58 2.53 -3.14 13.64
N TYR A 59 1.59 -3.85 13.00
CA TYR A 59 1.89 -5.04 12.21
C TYR A 59 2.58 -4.76 10.88
N LEU A 60 2.52 -3.52 10.39
CA LEU A 60 3.24 -3.09 9.18
C LEU A 60 4.58 -2.46 9.52
N ASP A 61 4.81 -2.03 10.75
CA ASP A 61 6.12 -1.49 11.16
C ASP A 61 7.17 -2.59 11.30
N ASP A 62 6.74 -3.84 11.56
CA ASP A 62 7.60 -5.03 11.55
C ASP A 62 7.91 -5.55 10.12
N ILE A 63 7.30 -4.97 9.08
CA ILE A 63 7.42 -5.40 7.69
C ILE A 63 7.97 -4.26 6.85
N GLU A 64 9.17 -4.42 6.30
CA GLU A 64 9.72 -3.40 5.41
C GLU A 64 8.92 -3.35 4.09
N PRO A 65 8.40 -2.18 3.69
CA PRO A 65 7.73 -2.04 2.41
C PRO A 65 8.70 -2.26 1.25
N THR A 66 8.22 -2.92 0.19
CA THR A 66 8.99 -3.09 -1.04
C THR A 66 9.29 -1.75 -1.70
N MET A 67 8.35 -0.80 -1.60
CA MET A 67 8.51 0.55 -2.12
C MET A 67 7.68 1.53 -1.29
N VAL A 68 8.15 2.77 -1.17
CA VAL A 68 7.40 3.86 -0.55
C VAL A 68 7.35 5.01 -1.55
N LEU A 69 6.14 5.43 -1.92
CA LEU A 69 5.93 6.55 -2.82
C LEU A 69 5.26 7.71 -2.09
N PRO A 70 5.73 8.96 -2.26
CA PRO A 70 5.01 10.11 -1.75
C PRO A 70 3.64 10.22 -2.42
N LEU A 71 2.63 10.52 -1.61
CA LEU A 71 1.32 10.90 -2.13
C LEU A 71 1.33 12.37 -2.48
N SER A 72 0.51 12.73 -3.48
CA SER A 72 0.31 14.13 -3.85
C SER A 72 0.02 15.03 -2.67
N GLU A 73 0.52 16.28 -2.73
CA GLU A 73 0.44 17.27 -1.65
C GLU A 73 -0.98 17.42 -1.05
N ASN A 74 -2.02 17.17 -1.86
CA ASN A 74 -3.42 17.23 -1.42
C ASN A 74 -3.85 16.07 -0.50
N ARG A 75 -3.19 14.91 -0.53
CA ARG A 75 -3.48 13.78 0.37
C ARG A 75 -2.64 13.81 1.63
N GLY A 76 -1.37 14.22 1.53
CA GLY A 76 -0.40 14.14 2.62
C GLY A 76 -0.07 12.70 3.02
N GLY A 77 1.18 12.44 3.40
CA GLY A 77 1.65 11.10 3.77
C GLY A 77 2.31 10.35 2.63
N ALA A 78 2.35 9.02 2.75
CA ALA A 78 3.04 8.15 1.79
C ALA A 78 2.22 6.89 1.51
N LEU A 79 2.41 6.37 0.30
CA LEU A 79 1.91 5.08 -0.11
C LEU A 79 2.99 4.03 0.18
N ARG A 80 2.75 3.14 1.15
CA ARG A 80 3.59 1.95 1.35
C ARG A 80 3.09 0.83 0.45
N LEU A 81 3.99 0.24 -0.34
CA LEU A 81 3.71 -0.78 -1.34
C LEU A 81 4.44 -2.07 -0.98
N TYR A 82 3.71 -3.18 -1.01
CA TYR A 82 4.23 -4.51 -0.69
C TYR A 82 3.95 -5.44 -1.86
N LYS A 83 5.02 -6.00 -2.43
CA LYS A 83 4.93 -6.98 -3.50
C LYS A 83 4.52 -8.34 -2.93
N LEU A 84 3.55 -9.01 -3.58
CA LEU A 84 2.91 -10.22 -3.06
C LEU A 84 3.26 -11.50 -3.83
N ASP A 85 3.92 -11.37 -4.98
CA ASP A 85 4.46 -12.46 -5.80
C ASP A 85 5.88 -12.87 -5.39
#